data_AF-A0A3N5GG29-F1
#
_entry.id   AF-A0A3N5GG29-F1
#
_cell.length_a   1.000
_cell.length_b   1.000
_cell.length_c   1.000
_cell.angle_alpha   90.00
_cell.angle_beta   90.00
_cell.angle_gamma   90.00
#
_symmetry.space_group_name_H-M   'P 1'
#
loop_
_entity.id
_entity.type
_entity.pdbx_description
1 polymer ?
#
loop_
_entity_poly.entity_id
_entity_poly.type
_entity_poly.pdbx_seq_one_letter_code
_entity_poly.pdbx_strand_id
1 'polypeptide(L)'
;MSAEQQPPDSRAGSSEAPPATQGVPPSLKAAILAEAMPYIRRFHGRIVVVKYGGNAMTDEKLKQSFARDVVLLKLVGLNPVVVHGGGPQIEQLLARVGKKGEFVQGMRVTDAETMDIVEMVLAGKVNKEIVELINHAGGRAVGLTGQDGGLIRARRMKIASKDRPDEAIDIGQVGEIEKIDPGIIQTLTANGFIPVIAPIGSGEEGETYNINADVVAGKVAEVLKA
;
A
#
# COMPACT_ATOMS: atom_id res chain seq x y z
N MET A 1 -2.74 61.81 -19.29
CA MET A 1 -3.09 61.53 -17.89
C MET A 1 -4.58 61.75 -17.77
N SER A 2 -5.47 60.78 -17.55
CA SER A 2 -5.34 59.36 -17.26
C SER A 2 -6.65 58.72 -17.72
N ALA A 3 -6.57 57.64 -18.48
CA ALA A 3 -7.73 56.78 -18.75
C ALA A 3 -7.70 55.66 -17.71
N GLU A 4 -8.72 55.59 -16.87
CA GLU A 4 -8.97 54.50 -15.93
C GLU A 4 -9.26 53.22 -16.71
N GLN A 5 -8.29 52.30 -16.74
CA GLN A 5 -8.49 50.93 -17.18
C GLN A 5 -8.96 50.10 -15.98
N GLN A 6 -10.20 49.63 -16.04
CA GLN A 6 -10.70 48.58 -15.16
C GLN A 6 -9.91 47.28 -15.40
N PRO A 7 -9.54 46.52 -14.35
CA PRO A 7 -8.88 45.24 -14.51
C PRO A 7 -9.87 44.18 -15.03
N PRO A 8 -9.42 43.23 -15.86
CA PRO A 8 -10.28 42.14 -16.32
C PRO A 8 -10.57 41.17 -15.18
N ASP A 9 -11.85 40.84 -15.03
CA ASP A 9 -12.40 39.88 -14.09
C ASP A 9 -11.94 38.47 -14.47
N SER A 10 -10.90 37.95 -13.80
CA SER A 10 -10.30 36.64 -14.08
C SER A 10 -10.59 35.62 -12.98
N ARG A 11 -11.88 35.35 -12.71
CA ARG A 11 -12.28 34.19 -11.90
C ARG A 11 -13.54 33.53 -12.45
N ALA A 12 -13.37 32.83 -13.56
CA ALA A 12 -14.17 31.65 -13.86
C ALA A 12 -13.20 30.51 -14.16
N GLY A 13 -12.63 29.92 -13.11
CA GLY A 13 -12.03 28.60 -13.21
C GLY A 13 -13.16 27.64 -13.57
N SER A 14 -13.23 27.28 -14.85
CA SER A 14 -14.08 26.22 -15.35
C SER A 14 -13.76 24.96 -14.53
N SER A 15 -14.68 24.61 -13.63
CA SER A 15 -14.70 23.29 -12.99
C SER A 15 -15.01 22.26 -14.07
N GLU A 16 -14.00 21.88 -14.86
CA GLU A 16 -14.09 20.75 -15.76
C GLU A 16 -14.27 19.50 -14.90
N ALA A 17 -15.51 18.99 -14.86
CA ALA A 17 -15.77 17.65 -14.38
C ALA A 17 -14.86 16.67 -15.14
N PRO A 18 -14.23 15.69 -14.46
CA PRO A 18 -13.25 14.84 -15.10
C PRO A 18 -13.84 14.07 -16.29
N PRO A 19 -13.03 13.83 -17.34
CA PRO A 19 -13.49 13.46 -18.69
C PRO A 19 -14.17 12.09 -18.82
N ALA A 20 -14.19 11.26 -17.77
CA ALA A 20 -14.61 9.86 -17.86
C ALA A 20 -16.13 9.62 -18.01
N THR A 21 -16.97 10.65 -17.84
CA THR A 21 -18.44 10.46 -17.82
C THR A 21 -19.22 11.48 -18.67
N GLN A 22 -18.54 12.13 -19.63
CA GLN A 22 -19.19 12.98 -20.62
C GLN A 22 -20.04 12.09 -21.55
N GLY A 23 -21.36 12.14 -21.39
CA GLY A 23 -22.31 11.29 -22.12
C GLY A 23 -23.21 10.43 -21.23
N VAL A 24 -22.91 10.30 -19.94
CA VAL A 24 -23.80 9.61 -18.99
C VAL A 24 -24.81 10.62 -18.44
N PRO A 25 -26.13 10.40 -18.54
CA PRO A 25 -27.15 11.31 -18.02
C PRO A 25 -27.00 11.54 -16.50
N PRO A 26 -27.21 12.76 -15.98
CA PRO A 26 -27.12 13.04 -14.55
C PRO A 26 -28.03 12.15 -13.69
N SER A 27 -29.23 11.83 -14.18
CA SER A 27 -30.17 10.92 -13.50
C SER A 27 -29.60 9.51 -13.34
N LEU A 28 -28.89 9.00 -14.35
CA LEU A 28 -28.24 7.69 -14.29
C LEU A 28 -27.05 7.71 -13.32
N LYS A 29 -26.24 8.78 -13.31
CA LYS A 29 -25.16 8.94 -12.32
C LYS A 29 -25.71 8.92 -10.89
N ALA A 30 -26.80 9.66 -10.65
CA ALA A 30 -27.47 9.71 -9.35
C ALA A 30 -28.03 8.33 -8.95
N ALA A 31 -28.65 7.60 -9.88
CA ALA A 31 -29.16 6.25 -9.64
C ALA A 31 -28.03 5.27 -9.25
N ILE A 32 -26.91 5.26 -10.00
CA ILE A 32 -25.74 4.41 -9.69
C ILE A 32 -25.20 4.71 -8.29
N LEU A 33 -25.06 5.99 -7.93
CA LEU A 33 -24.61 6.36 -6.59
C LEU A 33 -25.63 5.94 -5.53
N ALA A 34 -26.93 6.15 -5.76
CA ALA A 34 -27.97 5.74 -4.82
C ALA A 34 -27.99 4.22 -4.58
N GLU A 35 -27.74 3.41 -5.61
CA GLU A 35 -27.62 1.95 -5.50
C GLU A 35 -26.38 1.52 -4.69
N ALA A 36 -25.33 2.33 -4.64
CA ALA A 36 -24.15 2.08 -3.82
C ALA A 36 -24.36 2.41 -2.33
N MET A 37 -25.38 3.19 -1.99
CA MET A 37 -25.59 3.73 -0.65
C MET A 37 -25.75 2.66 0.46
N PRO A 38 -26.43 1.53 0.23
CA PRO A 38 -26.47 0.43 1.21
C PRO A 38 -25.08 -0.12 1.55
N TYR A 39 -24.19 -0.23 0.56
CA TYR A 39 -22.82 -0.70 0.77
C TYR A 39 -22.00 0.32 1.55
N ILE A 40 -22.09 1.60 1.20
CA ILE A 40 -21.42 2.69 1.94
C ILE A 40 -21.86 2.68 3.41
N ARG A 41 -23.17 2.60 3.68
CA ARG A 41 -23.69 2.54 5.06
C ARG A 41 -23.22 1.32 5.83
N ARG A 42 -23.13 0.16 5.17
CA ARG A 42 -22.66 -1.10 5.79
C ARG A 42 -21.21 -0.99 6.27
N PHE A 43 -20.35 -0.30 5.51
CA PHE A 43 -18.91 -0.22 5.78
C PHE A 43 -18.46 1.11 6.39
N HIS A 44 -19.36 2.07 6.58
CA HIS A 44 -19.04 3.35 7.19
C HIS A 44 -18.36 3.15 8.57
N GLY A 45 -17.23 3.81 8.78
CA GLY A 45 -16.40 3.71 9.97
C GLY A 45 -15.54 2.44 10.06
N ARG A 46 -15.75 1.44 9.18
CA ARG A 46 -14.96 0.20 9.18
C ARG A 46 -13.57 0.41 8.61
N ILE A 47 -12.62 -0.36 9.12
CA ILE A 47 -11.28 -0.49 8.55
C ILE A 47 -11.38 -1.45 7.36
N VAL A 48 -10.68 -1.14 6.27
CA VAL A 48 -10.54 -2.05 5.13
C VAL A 48 -9.07 -2.18 4.80
N VAL A 49 -8.54 -3.39 4.88
CA VAL A 49 -7.15 -3.68 4.50
C VAL A 49 -7.10 -4.03 3.02
N VAL A 50 -6.30 -3.29 2.26
CA VAL A 50 -6.17 -3.45 0.81
C VAL A 50 -4.76 -3.89 0.50
N LYS A 51 -4.60 -5.12 -0.01
CA LYS A 51 -3.32 -5.58 -0.54
C LYS A 51 -3.14 -5.02 -1.95
N TYR A 52 -2.14 -4.17 -2.12
CA TYR A 52 -1.78 -3.58 -3.41
C TYR A 52 -0.52 -4.24 -3.98
N GLY A 53 -0.63 -4.85 -5.17
CA GLY A 53 0.45 -5.67 -5.72
C GLY A 53 0.24 -6.08 -7.17
N GLY A 54 1.27 -6.68 -7.77
CA GLY A 54 1.21 -7.25 -9.13
C GLY A 54 1.24 -6.20 -10.23
N ASN A 55 0.59 -6.49 -11.36
CA ASN A 55 0.59 -5.64 -12.56
C ASN A 55 0.03 -4.23 -12.31
N ALA A 56 -0.80 -4.06 -11.28
CA ALA A 56 -1.33 -2.75 -10.89
C ALA A 56 -0.22 -1.78 -10.45
N MET A 57 0.96 -2.29 -10.09
CA MET A 57 2.13 -1.50 -9.68
C MET A 57 3.07 -1.11 -10.82
N THR A 58 2.80 -1.55 -12.06
CA THR A 58 3.66 -1.26 -13.21
C THR A 58 2.99 -0.36 -14.24
N ASP A 59 1.66 -0.38 -14.29
CA ASP A 59 0.88 0.50 -15.17
C ASP A 59 0.52 1.82 -14.44
N GLU A 60 0.95 2.94 -15.00
CA GLU A 60 0.73 4.27 -14.41
C GLU A 60 -0.76 4.66 -14.29
N LYS A 61 -1.61 4.22 -15.22
CA LYS A 61 -3.05 4.48 -15.13
C LYS A 61 -3.67 3.68 -13.99
N LEU A 62 -3.25 2.42 -13.81
CA LEU A 62 -3.72 1.59 -12.70
C LEU A 62 -3.25 2.12 -11.34
N LYS A 63 -2.01 2.63 -11.24
CA LYS A 63 -1.51 3.32 -10.04
C LYS A 63 -2.37 4.52 -9.66
N GLN A 64 -2.64 5.40 -10.63
CA GLN A 64 -3.47 6.59 -10.39
C GLN A 64 -4.91 6.22 -10.04
N SER A 65 -5.49 5.20 -10.70
CA SER A 65 -6.82 4.70 -10.37
C SER A 65 -6.87 4.18 -8.94
N PHE A 66 -5.91 3.34 -8.55
CA PHE A 66 -5.82 2.79 -7.20
C PHE A 66 -5.76 3.89 -6.12
N ALA A 67 -4.92 4.91 -6.34
CA ALA A 67 -4.81 6.02 -5.41
C ALA A 67 -6.13 6.79 -5.26
N ARG A 68 -6.83 7.06 -6.37
CA ARG A 68 -8.15 7.69 -6.35
C ARG A 68 -9.20 6.83 -5.64
N ASP A 69 -9.18 5.52 -5.85
CA ASP A 69 -10.11 4.59 -5.20
C ASP A 69 -9.88 4.54 -3.69
N VAL A 70 -8.61 4.51 -3.24
CA VAL A 70 -8.26 4.57 -1.81
C VAL A 70 -8.73 5.89 -1.18
N VAL A 71 -8.56 7.02 -1.85
CA VAL A 71 -9.08 8.31 -1.38
C VAL A 71 -10.60 8.32 -1.36
N LEU A 72 -11.26 7.76 -2.37
CA LEU A 72 -12.72 7.65 -2.41
C LEU A 72 -13.25 6.87 -1.20
N LEU A 73 -12.65 5.72 -0.87
CA LEU A 73 -13.01 4.95 0.33
C LEU A 73 -12.94 5.82 1.58
N LYS A 74 -11.87 6.62 1.75
CA LYS A 74 -11.73 7.53 2.88
C LYS A 74 -12.82 8.61 2.90
N LEU A 75 -13.13 9.20 1.75
CA LEU A 75 -14.14 10.27 1.62
C LEU A 75 -15.56 9.78 1.93
N VAL A 76 -15.89 8.52 1.61
CA VAL A 76 -17.19 7.93 1.93
C VAL A 76 -17.26 7.33 3.35
N GLY A 77 -16.23 7.56 4.18
CA GLY A 77 -16.22 7.24 5.61
C GLY A 77 -15.60 5.89 5.97
N LEU A 78 -14.97 5.18 5.04
CA LEU A 78 -14.18 3.98 5.35
C LEU A 78 -12.77 4.36 5.79
N ASN A 79 -12.07 3.44 6.42
CA ASN A 79 -10.71 3.62 6.92
C ASN A 79 -9.74 2.67 6.20
N PRO A 80 -9.26 3.02 4.99
CA PRO A 80 -8.37 2.15 4.25
C PRO A 80 -6.98 2.06 4.92
N VAL A 81 -6.44 0.84 4.96
CA VAL A 81 -5.06 0.53 5.32
C VAL A 81 -4.46 -0.25 4.15
N VAL A 82 -3.40 0.27 3.54
CA VAL A 82 -2.79 -0.35 2.36
C VAL A 82 -1.58 -1.18 2.79
N VAL A 83 -1.49 -2.41 2.30
CA VAL A 83 -0.27 -3.24 2.40
C VAL A 83 0.23 -3.50 0.99
N HIS A 84 1.50 -3.22 0.69
CA HIS A 84 1.99 -3.32 -0.68
C HIS A 84 3.04 -4.42 -0.90
N GLY A 85 3.21 -4.85 -2.15
CA GLY A 85 4.34 -5.67 -2.58
C GLY A 85 5.44 -4.83 -3.24
N GLY A 86 6.32 -5.46 -4.02
CA GLY A 86 7.32 -4.75 -4.84
C GLY A 86 8.21 -5.67 -5.68
N GLY A 87 7.73 -6.87 -6.01
CA GLY A 87 8.51 -7.91 -6.70
C GLY A 87 9.22 -7.41 -7.96
N PRO A 88 8.51 -6.80 -8.93
CA PRO A 88 9.12 -6.29 -10.16
C PRO A 88 10.20 -5.22 -9.91
N GLN A 89 9.98 -4.32 -8.95
CA GLN A 89 10.92 -3.23 -8.63
C GLN A 89 12.19 -3.75 -7.93
N ILE A 90 12.04 -4.77 -7.08
CA ILE A 90 13.17 -5.46 -6.45
C ILE A 90 14.02 -6.15 -7.52
N GLU A 91 13.39 -6.91 -8.42
CA GLU A 91 14.08 -7.62 -9.51
C GLU A 91 14.84 -6.68 -10.44
N GLN A 92 14.24 -5.54 -10.79
CA GLN A 92 14.91 -4.51 -11.56
C GLN A 92 16.18 -4.00 -10.89
N LEU A 93 16.16 -3.76 -9.57
CA LEU A 93 17.34 -3.27 -8.86
C LEU A 93 18.39 -4.36 -8.68
N LEU A 94 17.99 -5.59 -8.35
CA LEU A 94 18.90 -6.74 -8.28
C LEU A 94 19.65 -6.94 -9.61
N ALA A 95 18.92 -6.92 -10.73
CA ALA A 95 19.53 -7.05 -12.05
C ALA A 95 20.53 -5.94 -12.35
N ARG A 96 20.24 -4.70 -11.94
CA ARG A 96 21.16 -3.55 -12.11
C ARG A 96 22.45 -3.68 -11.32
N VAL A 97 22.43 -4.35 -10.16
CA VAL A 97 23.63 -4.62 -9.35
C VAL A 97 24.28 -5.96 -9.70
N GLY A 98 23.80 -6.65 -10.74
CA GLY A 98 24.36 -7.93 -11.20
C GLY A 98 23.93 -9.15 -10.37
N LYS A 99 22.97 -9.01 -9.44
CA LYS A 99 22.39 -10.14 -8.69
C LYS A 99 21.15 -10.68 -9.38
N LYS A 100 20.95 -11.99 -9.27
CA LYS A 100 19.72 -12.65 -9.72
C LYS A 100 18.83 -12.93 -8.51
N GLY A 101 17.55 -12.63 -8.63
CA GLY A 101 16.58 -13.01 -7.62
C GLY A 101 16.31 -14.51 -7.70
N GLU A 102 16.40 -15.19 -6.57
CA GLU A 102 16.05 -16.61 -6.45
C GLU A 102 14.75 -16.77 -5.65
N PHE A 103 13.97 -17.78 -6.00
CA PHE A 103 12.73 -18.10 -5.32
C PHE A 103 12.66 -19.57 -4.97
N VAL A 104 12.23 -19.86 -3.74
CA VAL A 104 11.93 -21.21 -3.27
C VAL A 104 10.53 -21.20 -2.70
N GLN A 105 9.66 -22.05 -3.25
CA GLN A 105 8.26 -22.20 -2.82
C GLN A 105 7.47 -20.88 -2.78
N GLY A 106 7.73 -19.97 -3.73
CA GLY A 106 7.06 -18.66 -3.81
C GLY A 106 7.62 -17.59 -2.86
N MET A 107 8.61 -17.93 -2.04
CA MET A 107 9.35 -16.98 -1.21
C MET A 107 10.66 -16.60 -1.89
N ARG A 108 11.02 -15.31 -1.84
CA ARG A 108 12.31 -14.84 -2.35
C ARG A 108 13.41 -15.26 -1.38
N VAL A 109 14.39 -16.00 -1.85
CA VAL A 109 15.60 -16.27 -1.06
C VAL A 109 16.30 -14.94 -0.84
N THR A 110 16.56 -14.60 0.42
CA THR A 110 16.96 -13.25 0.81
C THR A 110 18.22 -13.33 1.68
N ASP A 111 19.40 -13.29 1.07
CA ASP A 111 20.66 -13.09 1.81
C ASP A 111 20.77 -11.64 2.35
N ALA A 112 21.82 -11.34 3.13
CA ALA A 112 22.01 -10.02 3.75
C ALA A 112 22.00 -8.86 2.76
N GLU A 113 22.79 -8.96 1.69
CA GLU A 113 22.84 -7.93 0.65
C GLU A 113 21.49 -7.82 -0.10
N THR A 114 20.79 -8.93 -0.29
CA THR A 114 19.45 -8.94 -0.90
C THR A 114 18.44 -8.29 0.03
N MET A 115 18.55 -8.49 1.34
CA MET A 115 17.68 -7.85 2.33
C MET A 115 17.83 -6.34 2.31
N ASP A 116 19.06 -5.82 2.26
CA ASP A 116 19.32 -4.37 2.15
C ASP A 116 18.63 -3.77 0.92
N ILE A 117 18.75 -4.46 -0.23
CA ILE A 117 18.10 -4.05 -1.48
C ILE A 117 16.57 -4.11 -1.37
N VAL A 118 16.03 -5.18 -0.79
CA VAL A 118 14.59 -5.35 -0.58
C VAL A 118 14.06 -4.25 0.32
N GLU A 119 14.73 -3.95 1.43
CA GLU A 119 14.36 -2.89 2.37
C GLU A 119 14.37 -1.52 1.69
N MET A 120 15.46 -1.17 1.01
CA MET A 120 15.57 0.11 0.28
C MET A 120 14.48 0.27 -0.79
N VAL A 121 14.18 -0.79 -1.55
CA VAL A 121 13.16 -0.71 -2.62
C VAL A 121 11.76 -0.63 -2.04
N LEU A 122 11.41 -1.50 -1.09
CA LEU A 122 10.07 -1.55 -0.53
C LEU A 122 9.80 -0.29 0.29
N ALA A 123 10.65 0.04 1.26
CA ALA A 123 10.43 1.15 2.19
C ALA A 123 10.75 2.51 1.58
N GLY A 124 11.81 2.61 0.78
CA GLY A 124 12.33 3.88 0.28
C GLY A 124 11.72 4.32 -1.05
N LYS A 125 11.40 3.37 -1.94
CA LYS A 125 10.90 3.68 -3.30
C LYS A 125 9.42 3.40 -3.44
N VAL A 126 9.03 2.13 -3.38
CA VAL A 126 7.65 1.70 -3.67
C VAL A 126 6.67 2.29 -2.67
N ASN A 127 6.99 2.21 -1.39
CA ASN A 127 6.15 2.76 -0.32
C ASN A 127 5.89 4.25 -0.52
N LYS A 128 6.95 5.02 -0.82
CA LYS A 128 6.88 6.47 -0.97
C LYS A 128 6.17 6.88 -2.26
N GLU A 129 6.33 6.12 -3.33
CA GLU A 129 5.56 6.31 -4.57
C GLU A 129 4.05 6.17 -4.32
N ILE A 130 3.61 5.13 -3.61
CA ILE A 130 2.19 4.93 -3.28
C ILE A 130 1.67 6.06 -2.38
N VAL A 131 2.45 6.44 -1.36
CA VAL A 131 2.11 7.57 -0.47
C VAL A 131 1.89 8.84 -1.28
N GLU A 132 2.80 9.16 -2.20
CA GLU A 132 2.71 10.38 -3.00
C GLU A 132 1.53 10.36 -3.95
N LEU A 133 1.23 9.22 -4.57
CA LEU A 133 0.04 9.06 -5.42
C LEU A 133 -1.26 9.30 -4.64
N ILE A 134 -1.37 8.75 -3.43
CA ILE A 134 -2.55 8.96 -2.56
C ILE A 134 -2.64 10.42 -2.14
N ASN A 135 -1.52 11.06 -1.79
CA ASN A 135 -1.48 12.47 -1.41
C ASN A 135 -1.90 13.38 -2.58
N HIS A 136 -1.38 13.14 -3.78
CA HIS A 136 -1.79 13.86 -5.00
C HIS A 136 -3.27 13.67 -5.34
N ALA A 137 -3.86 12.51 -5.01
CA ALA A 137 -5.28 12.27 -5.16
C ALA A 137 -6.15 12.96 -4.09
N GLY A 138 -5.55 13.68 -3.14
CA GLY A 138 -6.25 14.42 -2.07
C GLY A 138 -6.36 13.66 -0.74
N GLY A 139 -5.70 12.51 -0.62
CA GLY A 139 -5.59 11.76 0.63
C GLY A 139 -4.50 12.30 1.56
N ARG A 140 -4.39 11.68 2.74
CA ARG A 140 -3.31 11.92 3.70
C ARG A 140 -2.65 10.60 4.04
N ALA A 141 -1.72 10.15 3.21
CA ALA A 141 -1.02 8.88 3.39
C ALA A 141 0.23 9.00 4.26
N VAL A 142 0.50 7.96 5.06
CA VAL A 142 1.73 7.82 5.83
C VAL A 142 2.33 6.44 5.54
N GLY A 143 3.57 6.45 5.07
CA GLY A 143 4.30 5.25 4.71
C GLY A 143 5.05 4.66 5.91
N LEU A 144 4.81 3.38 6.20
CA LEU A 144 5.38 2.62 7.33
C LEU A 144 6.05 1.32 6.87
N THR A 145 7.00 0.83 7.66
CA THR A 145 7.45 -0.56 7.68
C THR A 145 7.06 -1.21 9.01
N GLY A 146 7.38 -2.48 9.22
CA GLY A 146 7.23 -3.12 10.53
C GLY A 146 8.17 -2.63 11.62
N GLN A 147 9.23 -1.91 11.26
CA GLN A 147 10.15 -1.31 12.23
C GLN A 147 9.51 -0.10 12.93
N ASP A 148 8.65 0.63 12.22
CA ASP A 148 8.03 1.86 12.72
C ASP A 148 7.10 1.57 13.90
N GLY A 149 7.51 2.02 15.09
CA GLY A 149 6.77 1.75 16.35
C GLY A 149 6.71 0.27 16.73
N GLY A 150 7.55 -0.59 16.14
CA GLY A 150 7.50 -2.04 16.35
C GLY A 150 6.24 -2.70 15.77
N LEU A 151 5.69 -2.15 14.69
CA LEU A 151 4.45 -2.57 14.04
C LEU A 151 4.43 -4.06 13.67
N ILE A 152 5.51 -4.63 13.13
CA ILE A 152 5.60 -6.05 12.76
C ILE A 152 6.84 -6.67 13.39
N ARG A 153 6.63 -7.55 14.37
CA ARG A 153 7.67 -8.44 14.90
C ARG A 153 7.67 -9.75 14.13
N ALA A 154 8.86 -10.20 13.75
CA ALA A 154 9.04 -11.38 12.95
C ALA A 154 10.26 -12.17 13.40
N ARG A 155 10.20 -13.48 13.21
CA ARG A 155 11.35 -14.37 13.36
C ARG A 155 11.69 -15.02 12.04
N ARG A 156 12.91 -15.54 11.95
CA ARG A 156 13.40 -16.23 10.76
C ARG A 156 12.53 -17.44 10.42
N MET A 157 12.03 -17.46 9.20
CA MET A 157 11.25 -18.55 8.64
C MET A 157 12.17 -19.68 8.18
N LYS A 158 11.77 -20.91 8.49
CA LYS A 158 12.32 -22.12 7.88
C LYS A 158 11.20 -22.81 7.11
N ILE A 159 11.45 -23.21 5.87
CA ILE A 159 10.46 -23.89 5.03
C ILE A 159 10.74 -25.39 5.00
N ALA A 160 9.70 -26.22 5.05
CA ALA A 160 9.85 -27.66 4.91
C ALA A 160 10.29 -28.02 3.49
N SER A 161 11.26 -28.92 3.35
CA SER A 161 11.60 -29.47 2.05
C SER A 161 10.48 -30.35 1.53
N LYS A 162 10.09 -30.16 0.25
CA LYS A 162 9.04 -30.97 -0.40
C LYS A 162 9.45 -32.43 -0.57
N ASP A 163 10.75 -32.68 -0.72
CA ASP A 163 11.30 -34.01 -0.99
C ASP A 163 11.75 -34.72 0.30
N ARG A 164 12.03 -33.94 1.36
CA ARG A 164 12.51 -34.44 2.66
C ARG A 164 11.80 -33.72 3.81
N PRO A 165 10.64 -34.23 4.29
CA PRO A 165 9.82 -33.55 5.30
C PRO A 165 10.55 -33.22 6.60
N ASP A 166 11.57 -34.01 6.94
CA ASP A 166 12.39 -33.83 8.15
C ASP A 166 13.49 -32.76 7.99
N GLU A 167 13.63 -32.17 6.81
CA GLU A 167 14.61 -31.11 6.53
C GLU A 167 13.96 -29.74 6.36
N ALA A 168 14.53 -28.77 7.08
CA ALA A 168 14.20 -27.36 6.99
C ALA A 168 15.19 -26.65 6.06
N ILE A 169 14.67 -26.01 5.00
CA ILE A 169 15.46 -25.15 4.11
C ILE A 169 15.48 -23.75 4.71
N ASP A 170 16.68 -23.22 4.87
CA ASP A 170 16.92 -21.82 5.21
C ASP A 170 16.93 -20.99 3.93
N ILE A 171 16.04 -20.00 3.87
CA ILE A 171 15.88 -19.09 2.72
C ILE A 171 16.39 -17.68 3.04
N GLY A 172 17.20 -17.55 4.10
CA GLY A 172 17.82 -16.30 4.51
C GLY A 172 16.95 -15.47 5.45
N GLN A 173 16.99 -14.14 5.29
CA GLN A 173 16.22 -13.15 6.04
C GLN A 173 14.78 -13.05 5.54
N VAL A 174 14.12 -14.19 5.50
CA VAL A 174 12.68 -14.29 5.27
C VAL A 174 12.00 -14.52 6.60
N GLY A 175 10.96 -13.75 6.88
CA GLY A 175 10.30 -13.73 8.18
C GLY A 175 8.93 -14.41 8.20
N GLU A 176 8.60 -15.00 9.34
CA GLU A 176 7.23 -15.28 9.74
C GLU A 176 6.79 -14.28 10.83
N ILE A 177 5.54 -13.82 10.75
CA ILE A 177 5.01 -12.82 11.67
C ILE A 177 4.79 -13.46 13.04
N GLU A 178 5.42 -12.91 14.07
CA GLU A 178 5.18 -13.29 15.46
C GLU A 178 4.05 -12.47 16.07
N LYS A 179 4.11 -11.14 15.85
CA LYS A 179 3.17 -10.19 16.42
C LYS A 179 3.00 -8.99 15.51
N ILE A 180 1.77 -8.47 15.45
CA ILE A 180 1.49 -7.15 14.91
C ILE A 180 0.99 -6.27 16.05
N ASP A 181 1.59 -5.09 16.21
CA ASP A 181 1.11 -4.05 17.12
C ASP A 181 0.31 -3.00 16.33
N PRO A 182 -1.04 -2.97 16.45
CA PRO A 182 -1.86 -2.07 15.65
C PRO A 182 -1.82 -0.62 16.15
N GLY A 183 -1.12 -0.29 17.24
CA GLY A 183 -1.22 1.02 17.91
C GLY A 183 -0.94 2.20 16.97
N ILE A 184 0.11 2.10 16.15
CA ILE A 184 0.45 3.16 15.17
C ILE A 184 -0.61 3.25 14.05
N ILE A 185 -1.13 2.11 13.57
CA ILE A 185 -2.17 2.08 12.54
C ILE A 185 -3.44 2.75 13.07
N GLN A 186 -3.90 2.35 14.26
CA GLN A 186 -5.10 2.90 14.89
C GLN A 186 -4.97 4.40 15.14
N THR A 187 -3.81 4.85 15.62
CA THR A 187 -3.52 6.27 15.84
C THR A 187 -3.63 7.07 14.55
N LEU A 188 -3.00 6.60 13.46
CA LEU A 188 -3.04 7.26 12.16
C LEU A 188 -4.45 7.30 11.59
N THR A 189 -5.14 6.15 11.58
CA THR A 189 -6.51 6.03 11.07
C THR A 189 -7.48 6.94 11.82
N ALA A 190 -7.40 7.01 13.15
CA ALA A 190 -8.23 7.88 13.98
C ALA A 190 -8.01 9.37 13.67
N ASN A 191 -6.81 9.75 13.24
CA ASN A 191 -6.45 11.13 12.86
C ASN A 191 -6.63 11.42 11.36
N GLY A 192 -7.34 10.56 10.65
CA GLY A 192 -7.70 10.75 9.24
C GLY A 192 -6.60 10.40 8.25
N PHE A 193 -5.50 9.78 8.69
CA PHE A 193 -4.45 9.30 7.80
C PHE A 193 -4.76 7.92 7.23
N ILE A 194 -4.09 7.60 6.11
CA ILE A 194 -4.15 6.33 5.38
C ILE A 194 -2.79 5.65 5.52
N PRO A 195 -2.66 4.62 6.37
CA PRO A 195 -1.41 3.90 6.53
C PRO A 195 -1.07 3.09 5.26
N VAL A 196 0.17 3.18 4.81
CA VAL A 196 0.71 2.41 3.67
C VAL A 196 1.90 1.60 4.16
N ILE A 197 1.75 0.28 4.25
CA ILE A 197 2.66 -0.62 4.97
C ILE A 197 3.48 -1.44 3.99
N ALA A 198 4.80 -1.34 4.10
CA ALA A 198 5.76 -2.25 3.48
C ALA A 198 5.89 -3.55 4.31
N PRO A 199 5.94 -4.74 3.69
CA PRO A 199 5.89 -6.03 4.37
C PRO A 199 7.27 -6.45 4.89
N ILE A 200 7.85 -5.61 5.73
CA ILE A 200 9.14 -5.79 6.37
C ILE A 200 8.89 -5.92 7.87
N GLY A 201 9.45 -6.93 8.53
CA GLY A 201 9.37 -7.10 9.98
C GLY A 201 10.72 -6.99 10.68
N SER A 202 10.69 -6.81 12.00
CA SER A 202 11.89 -6.73 12.83
C SER A 202 11.99 -7.91 13.78
N GLY A 203 13.19 -8.48 13.89
CA GLY A 203 13.58 -9.48 14.87
C GLY A 203 13.69 -8.92 16.29
N GLU A 204 13.98 -9.81 17.23
CA GLU A 204 14.22 -9.44 18.63
C GLU A 204 15.54 -8.68 18.79
N GLU A 205 16.57 -9.00 18.01
CA GLU A 205 17.90 -8.40 18.09
C GLU A 205 18.10 -7.23 17.10
N GLY A 206 17.04 -6.84 16.40
CA GLY A 206 17.05 -5.74 15.42
C GLY A 206 17.29 -6.17 13.98
N GLU A 207 17.21 -7.47 13.68
CA GLU A 207 17.33 -7.97 12.32
C GLU A 207 16.12 -7.56 11.49
N THR A 208 16.33 -7.33 10.19
CA THR A 208 15.24 -7.08 9.24
C THR A 208 14.86 -8.37 8.52
N TYR A 209 13.55 -8.61 8.38
CA TYR A 209 13.00 -9.74 7.63
C TYR A 209 12.05 -9.29 6.52
N ASN A 210 12.22 -9.87 5.34
CA ASN A 210 11.26 -9.76 4.23
C ASN A 210 10.10 -10.74 4.46
N ILE A 211 8.86 -10.26 4.40
CA ILE A 211 7.66 -11.06 4.66
C ILE A 211 6.75 -11.03 3.43
N ASN A 212 6.02 -12.11 3.20
CA ASN A 212 5.01 -12.13 2.14
C ASN A 212 3.91 -11.08 2.39
N ALA A 213 3.68 -10.19 1.42
CA ALA A 213 2.71 -9.09 1.52
C ALA A 213 1.26 -9.55 1.75
N ASP A 214 0.85 -10.69 1.19
CA ASP A 214 -0.49 -11.23 1.38
C ASP A 214 -0.67 -11.75 2.83
N VAL A 215 0.38 -12.36 3.39
CA VAL A 215 0.40 -12.79 4.80
C VAL A 215 0.33 -11.59 5.74
N VAL A 216 1.11 -10.53 5.46
CA VAL A 216 1.05 -9.27 6.23
C VAL A 216 -0.35 -8.66 6.14
N ALA A 217 -0.92 -8.55 4.93
CA ALA A 217 -2.26 -7.99 4.75
C ALA A 217 -3.33 -8.78 5.52
N GLY A 218 -3.30 -10.11 5.43
CA GLY A 218 -4.21 -10.98 6.18
C GLY A 218 -4.06 -10.80 7.69
N LYS A 219 -2.83 -10.77 8.21
CA LYS A 219 -2.60 -10.64 9.65
C LYS A 219 -2.94 -9.25 10.18
N VAL A 220 -2.67 -8.19 9.42
CA VAL A 220 -3.10 -6.82 9.74
C VAL A 220 -4.62 -6.75 9.79
N ALA A 221 -5.33 -7.35 8.82
CA ALA A 221 -6.79 -7.39 8.80
C ALA A 221 -7.37 -8.13 10.02
N GLU A 222 -6.79 -9.29 10.38
CA GLU A 222 -7.17 -10.07 11.56
C GLU A 222 -7.03 -9.25 12.85
N VAL A 223 -5.88 -8.61 13.05
CA VAL A 223 -5.59 -7.84 14.28
C VAL A 223 -6.47 -6.59 14.38
N LEU A 224 -6.75 -5.93 13.26
CA LEU A 224 -7.63 -4.77 13.21
C LEU A 224 -9.12 -5.12 13.22
N LYS A 225 -9.48 -6.40 13.09
CA LYS A 225 -10.87 -6.87 12.94
C LYS A 225 -11.59 -6.16 11.78
N ALA A 226 -10.87 -6.01 10.67
CA ALA A 226 -11.34 -5.36 9.45
C ALA A 226 -12.47 -6.15 8.78
#